data_AF-A0A8J6YG50-F1
#
_entry.id   AF-A0A8J6YG50-F1
#
_cell.length_a   1.000
_cell.length_b   1.000
_cell.length_c   1.000
_cell.angle_alpha   90.00
_cell.angle_beta   90.00
_cell.angle_gamma   90.00
#
_symmetry.space_group_name_H-M   'P 1'
#
loop_
_entity.id
_entity.type
_entity.pdbx_description
1 polymer ?
#
loop_
_entity_poly.entity_id
_entity_poly.type
_entity_poly.pdbx_seq_one_letter_code
_entity_poly.pdbx_strand_id
1 'polypeptide(L)'
;MNCFGNLISHLLELPFLSPLGNFGFLSSKDFIHFLSAPRDYMKELPTFREQKIYASGKKHNFANLGDIVVSAYHYANFKDFIEMWERRKPRINWDNLFIEMYLNDEDKHTLEQFDALPYEKKVCFVPFKSDLPSAFYIPTEVRKTKAREWNNSNVLELREFVNVSVIKMDLCYDPFDMLLYGKKNPLIDMGYNETYFIPNPFY
;
A
#
# COMPACT_ATOMS: atom_id res chain seq x y z
N MET A 1 -5.63 6.15 3.41
CA MET A 1 -6.09 5.66 2.11
C MET A 1 -4.89 5.47 1.23
N ASN A 2 -4.60 4.23 0.89
CA ASN A 2 -3.58 3.89 -0.08
C ASN A 2 -4.24 3.80 -1.45
N CYS A 3 -3.68 4.50 -2.45
CA CYS A 3 -4.19 4.46 -3.82
C CYS A 3 -3.21 3.76 -4.77
N PHE A 4 -2.09 3.25 -4.24
CA PHE A 4 -0.98 2.70 -5.01
C PHE A 4 -1.44 1.67 -6.04
N GLY A 5 -2.21 0.65 -5.62
CA GLY A 5 -2.67 -0.40 -6.53
C GLY A 5 -3.54 0.11 -7.69
N ASN A 6 -4.40 1.12 -7.44
CA ASN A 6 -5.21 1.72 -8.50
C ASN A 6 -4.34 2.58 -9.42
N LEU A 7 -3.43 3.38 -8.87
CA LEU A 7 -2.52 4.24 -9.63
C LEU A 7 -1.59 3.42 -10.54
N ILE A 8 -0.99 2.35 -10.03
CA ILE A 8 -0.13 1.45 -10.82
C ILE A 8 -0.93 0.75 -11.91
N SER A 9 -2.13 0.26 -11.61
CA SER A 9 -2.98 -0.38 -12.63
C SER A 9 -3.29 0.60 -13.77
N HIS A 10 -3.62 1.85 -13.45
CA HIS A 10 -3.85 2.88 -14.46
C HIS A 10 -2.57 3.22 -15.25
N LEU A 11 -1.43 3.38 -14.58
CA LEU A 11 -0.15 3.68 -15.23
C LEU A 11 0.25 2.61 -16.24
N LEU A 12 0.00 1.34 -15.91
CA LEU A 12 0.34 0.18 -16.74
C LEU A 12 -0.79 -0.25 -17.69
N GLU A 13 -1.88 0.51 -17.77
CA GLU A 13 -3.09 0.17 -18.53
C GLU A 13 -3.66 -1.23 -18.22
N LEU A 14 -3.47 -1.69 -16.98
CA LEU A 14 -3.95 -2.98 -16.50
C LEU A 14 -5.38 -2.87 -15.95
N PRO A 15 -6.19 -3.92 -16.09
CA PRO A 15 -7.49 -3.97 -15.43
C PRO A 15 -7.31 -3.95 -13.90
N PHE A 16 -8.18 -3.21 -13.21
CA PHE A 16 -8.18 -3.19 -11.75
C PHE A 16 -8.86 -4.46 -11.19
N LEU A 17 -8.03 -5.44 -10.80
CA LEU A 17 -8.43 -6.77 -10.35
C LEU A 17 -8.52 -6.91 -8.81
N SER A 18 -8.72 -5.81 -8.09
CA SER A 18 -8.84 -5.81 -6.62
C SER A 18 -10.20 -5.26 -6.15
N PRO A 19 -10.80 -5.81 -5.08
CA PRO A 19 -11.97 -5.23 -4.45
C PRO A 19 -11.64 -4.01 -3.58
N LEU A 20 -10.37 -3.80 -3.25
CA LEU A 20 -9.92 -2.80 -2.28
C LEU A 20 -9.86 -1.36 -2.84
N GLY A 21 -10.38 -1.14 -4.05
CA GLY A 21 -10.50 0.21 -4.63
C GLY A 21 -11.54 1.04 -3.89
N ASN A 22 -11.17 2.26 -3.47
CA ASN A 22 -12.01 3.16 -2.67
C ASN A 22 -12.47 2.59 -1.32
N PHE A 23 -11.71 1.63 -0.81
CA PHE A 23 -11.89 0.92 0.44
C PHE A 23 -10.62 1.09 1.26
N GLY A 24 -10.72 1.18 2.58
CA GLY A 24 -9.54 1.26 3.43
C GLY A 24 -9.72 0.62 4.78
N PHE A 25 -8.64 0.00 5.25
CA PHE A 25 -8.51 -0.47 6.63
C PHE A 25 -8.24 0.73 7.55
N LEU A 26 -8.71 0.65 8.81
CA LEU A 26 -8.50 1.72 9.77
C LEU A 26 -7.08 1.73 10.34
N SER A 27 -6.43 0.57 10.36
CA SER A 27 -5.05 0.41 10.80
C SER A 27 -4.30 -0.62 9.96
N SER A 28 -2.96 -0.56 10.01
CA SER A 28 -2.10 -1.60 9.42
C SER A 28 -2.34 -2.97 10.05
N LYS A 29 -2.72 -3.02 11.34
CA LYS A 29 -3.07 -4.26 12.04
C LYS A 29 -4.34 -4.89 11.51
N ASP A 30 -5.38 -4.10 11.24
CA ASP A 30 -6.61 -4.62 10.61
C ASP A 30 -6.33 -5.16 9.20
N PHE A 31 -5.40 -4.53 8.48
CA PHE A 31 -4.99 -5.01 7.16
C PHE A 31 -4.22 -6.34 7.25
N ILE A 32 -3.27 -6.47 8.17
CA ILE A 32 -2.55 -7.74 8.40
C ILE A 32 -3.51 -8.83 8.85
N HIS A 33 -4.45 -8.51 9.74
CA HIS A 33 -5.47 -9.46 10.20
C HIS A 33 -6.34 -9.93 9.03
N PHE A 34 -6.78 -9.02 8.16
CA PHE A 34 -7.44 -9.36 6.91
C PHE A 34 -6.59 -10.28 6.01
N LEU A 35 -5.31 -9.97 5.86
CA LEU A 35 -4.37 -10.73 5.05
C LEU A 35 -4.02 -12.10 5.64
N SER A 36 -4.35 -12.38 6.91
CA SER A 36 -4.16 -13.71 7.49
C SER A 36 -5.20 -14.72 6.98
N ALA A 37 -6.38 -14.26 6.57
CA ALA A 37 -7.48 -15.10 6.08
C ALA A 37 -8.30 -14.40 4.96
N PRO A 38 -7.68 -13.89 3.89
CA PRO A 38 -8.34 -13.00 2.93
C PRO A 38 -9.50 -13.69 2.20
N ARG A 39 -9.39 -15.00 1.94
CA ARG A 39 -10.44 -15.77 1.26
C ARG A 39 -11.70 -15.89 2.11
N ASP A 40 -11.57 -15.92 3.43
CA ASP A 40 -12.71 -15.99 4.33
C ASP A 40 -13.40 -14.64 4.43
N TYR A 41 -12.64 -13.54 4.59
CA TYR A 41 -13.20 -12.19 4.52
C TYR A 41 -13.88 -11.88 3.18
N MET A 42 -13.46 -12.48 2.07
CA MET A 42 -14.14 -12.30 0.77
C MET A 42 -15.50 -13.01 0.68
N LYS A 43 -15.78 -13.97 1.57
CA LYS A 43 -17.11 -14.60 1.68
C LYS A 43 -18.08 -13.72 2.45
N GLU A 44 -17.57 -12.87 3.35
CA GLU A 44 -18.35 -11.97 4.16
C GLU A 44 -19.00 -10.85 3.34
N LEU A 45 -20.21 -10.48 3.74
CA LEU A 45 -20.90 -9.29 3.24
C LEU A 45 -20.70 -8.16 4.26
N PRO A 46 -20.07 -7.04 3.88
CA PRO A 46 -19.90 -5.94 4.80
C PRO A 46 -21.25 -5.45 5.36
N THR A 47 -21.29 -5.10 6.64
CA THR A 47 -22.50 -4.56 7.28
C THR A 47 -22.31 -3.11 7.67
N PHE A 48 -23.36 -2.30 7.58
CA PHE A 48 -23.27 -0.90 7.94
C PHE A 48 -22.94 -0.76 9.44
N ARG A 49 -21.91 0.02 9.76
CA ARG A 49 -21.53 0.32 11.14
C ARG A 49 -21.99 1.71 11.53
N GLU A 50 -21.45 2.73 10.86
CA GLU A 50 -21.76 4.13 11.14
C GLU A 50 -21.44 5.02 9.93
N GLN A 51 -22.00 6.23 9.93
CA GLN A 51 -21.64 7.30 9.00
C GLN A 51 -21.16 8.51 9.78
N LYS A 52 -19.98 9.03 9.44
CA LYS A 52 -19.46 10.28 9.99
C LYS A 52 -19.59 11.39 8.96
N ILE A 53 -20.07 12.54 9.42
CA ILE A 53 -20.14 13.77 8.64
C ILE A 53 -19.06 14.70 9.17
N TYR A 54 -18.10 15.04 8.33
CA TYR A 54 -17.02 15.95 8.69
C TYR A 54 -17.45 17.40 8.48
N ALA A 55 -16.75 18.35 9.13
CA ALA A 55 -17.02 19.78 8.98
C ALA A 55 -16.98 20.28 7.52
N SER A 56 -16.27 19.57 6.64
CA SER A 56 -16.25 19.80 5.19
C SER A 56 -17.53 19.37 4.45
N GLY A 57 -18.52 18.82 5.14
CA GLY A 57 -19.73 18.22 4.56
C GLY A 57 -19.50 16.83 3.96
N LYS A 58 -18.27 16.33 3.93
CA LYS A 58 -17.96 14.98 3.43
C LYS A 58 -18.55 13.93 4.37
N LYS A 59 -19.21 12.93 3.78
CA LYS A 59 -19.77 11.77 4.47
C LYS A 59 -18.83 10.59 4.29
N HIS A 60 -18.35 9.99 5.38
CA HIS A 60 -17.60 8.73 5.32
C HIS A 60 -18.41 7.63 6.00
N ASN A 61 -18.63 6.55 5.25
CA ASN A 61 -19.27 5.35 5.76
C ASN A 61 -18.23 4.39 6.33
N PHE A 62 -18.58 3.72 7.41
CA PHE A 62 -17.80 2.65 8.01
C PHE A 62 -18.64 1.37 7.99
N ALA A 63 -17.99 0.25 7.73
CA ALA A 63 -18.59 -1.06 7.66
C ALA A 63 -17.87 -2.02 8.61
N ASN A 64 -18.59 -3.02 9.12
CA ASN A 64 -17.94 -4.20 9.67
C ASN A 64 -17.73 -5.21 8.54
N LEU A 65 -16.57 -5.84 8.49
CA LEU A 65 -16.24 -6.94 7.59
C LEU A 65 -15.72 -8.08 8.47
N GLY A 66 -16.59 -9.03 8.82
CA GLY A 66 -16.30 -9.96 9.91
C GLY A 66 -16.06 -9.20 11.22
N ASP A 67 -14.89 -9.38 11.80
CA ASP A 67 -14.45 -8.76 13.06
C ASP A 67 -13.66 -7.44 12.88
N ILE A 68 -13.34 -7.04 11.64
CA ILE A 68 -12.63 -5.77 11.38
C ILE A 68 -13.58 -4.65 10.97
N VAL A 69 -13.13 -3.42 11.20
CA VAL A 69 -13.82 -2.21 10.74
C VAL A 69 -13.08 -1.63 9.54
N VAL A 70 -13.85 -1.28 8.52
CA VAL A 70 -13.33 -0.78 7.24
C VAL A 70 -14.07 0.48 6.83
N SER A 71 -13.39 1.35 6.09
CA SER A 71 -13.93 2.61 5.62
C SER A 71 -14.25 2.57 4.14
N ALA A 72 -15.43 3.07 3.80
CA ALA A 72 -15.99 3.18 2.46
C ALA A 72 -16.06 4.66 2.05
N TYR A 73 -14.88 5.27 1.83
CA TYR A 73 -14.71 6.73 1.73
C TYR A 73 -15.42 7.40 0.56
N HIS A 74 -15.51 6.75 -0.61
CA HIS A 74 -15.98 7.38 -1.85
C HIS A 74 -17.42 7.03 -2.24
N TYR A 75 -18.16 6.36 -1.36
CA TYR A 75 -19.52 5.94 -1.66
C TYR A 75 -20.53 6.90 -1.03
N ALA A 76 -21.42 7.45 -1.87
CA ALA A 76 -22.45 8.40 -1.43
C ALA A 76 -23.39 7.77 -0.39
N ASN A 77 -23.65 6.47 -0.54
CA ASN A 77 -24.44 5.68 0.37
C ASN A 77 -23.82 4.28 0.55
N PHE A 78 -24.26 3.57 1.60
CA PHE A 78 -23.74 2.24 1.92
C PHE A 78 -24.12 1.17 0.89
N LYS A 79 -25.25 1.32 0.19
CA LYS A 79 -25.70 0.37 -0.84
C LYS A 79 -24.74 0.33 -2.02
N ASP A 80 -24.30 1.49 -2.51
CA ASP A 80 -23.33 1.57 -3.62
C ASP A 80 -22.01 0.87 -3.26
N PHE A 81 -21.59 0.97 -2.00
CA PHE A 81 -20.41 0.29 -1.49
C PHE A 81 -20.57 -1.23 -1.57
N ILE A 82 -21.71 -1.77 -1.12
CA ILE A 82 -22.01 -3.21 -1.17
C ILE A 82 -22.08 -3.72 -2.61
N GLU A 83 -22.74 -2.99 -3.50
CA GLU A 83 -22.81 -3.35 -4.91
C GLU A 83 -21.41 -3.40 -5.54
N MET A 84 -20.52 -2.46 -5.20
CA MET A 84 -19.14 -2.48 -5.69
C MET A 84 -18.29 -3.58 -5.06
N TRP A 85 -18.47 -3.87 -3.78
CA TRP A 85 -17.81 -4.98 -3.09
C TRP A 85 -18.12 -6.32 -3.79
N GLU A 86 -19.40 -6.64 -3.93
CA GLU A 86 -19.87 -7.87 -4.58
C GLU A 86 -19.42 -7.96 -6.04
N ARG A 87 -19.43 -6.84 -6.77
CA ARG A 87 -18.99 -6.79 -8.18
C ARG A 87 -17.48 -6.95 -8.35
N ARG A 88 -16.67 -6.56 -7.37
CA ARG A 88 -15.20 -6.53 -7.50
C ARG A 88 -14.51 -7.72 -6.84
N LYS A 89 -15.05 -8.30 -5.77
CA LYS A 89 -14.45 -9.45 -5.11
C LYS A 89 -14.17 -10.66 -6.03
N PRO A 90 -14.97 -10.97 -7.09
CA PRO A 90 -14.68 -12.09 -7.98
C PRO A 90 -13.50 -11.83 -8.94
N ARG A 91 -13.03 -10.57 -9.04
CA ARG A 91 -11.95 -10.19 -9.95
C ARG A 91 -10.56 -10.57 -9.44
N ILE A 92 -10.46 -10.94 -8.15
CA ILE A 92 -9.18 -11.24 -7.52
C ILE A 92 -8.52 -12.41 -8.26
N ASN A 93 -7.34 -12.15 -8.79
CA ASN A 93 -6.45 -13.21 -9.26
C ASN A 93 -5.65 -13.73 -8.06
N TRP A 94 -6.15 -14.80 -7.45
CA TRP A 94 -5.54 -15.40 -6.27
C TRP A 94 -4.16 -16.03 -6.54
N ASP A 95 -3.87 -16.39 -7.78
CA ASP A 95 -2.59 -16.97 -8.18
C ASP A 95 -1.51 -15.90 -8.40
N ASN A 96 -1.92 -14.62 -8.43
CA ASN A 96 -1.02 -13.49 -8.66
C ASN A 96 -1.41 -12.30 -7.77
N LEU A 97 -1.17 -12.44 -6.47
CA LEU A 97 -1.34 -11.35 -5.51
C LEU A 97 -0.06 -10.54 -5.38
N PHE A 98 -0.22 -9.22 -5.33
CA PHE A 98 0.81 -8.27 -4.92
C PHE A 98 0.27 -7.49 -3.72
N ILE A 99 0.94 -7.59 -2.59
CA ILE A 99 0.51 -6.98 -1.33
C ILE A 99 1.38 -5.75 -1.06
N GLU A 100 0.75 -4.60 -0.87
CA GLU A 100 1.45 -3.37 -0.55
C GLU A 100 0.87 -2.70 0.69
N MET A 101 1.77 -2.25 1.55
CA MET A 101 1.50 -1.57 2.80
C MET A 101 2.53 -0.44 3.00
N TYR A 102 2.24 0.47 3.92
CA TYR A 102 3.23 1.41 4.44
C TYR A 102 3.08 1.52 5.97
N LEU A 103 4.16 1.89 6.64
CA LEU A 103 4.16 2.29 8.06
C LEU A 103 4.72 3.71 8.15
N ASN A 104 4.01 4.63 8.81
CA ASN A 104 4.48 6.01 8.95
C ASN A 104 5.51 6.18 10.08
N ASP A 105 5.50 5.26 11.04
CA ASP A 105 6.34 5.29 12.23
C ASP A 105 7.15 3.99 12.34
N GLU A 106 8.13 3.97 13.24
CA GLU A 106 8.99 2.80 13.51
C GLU A 106 8.24 1.70 14.30
N ASP A 107 7.24 1.09 13.68
CA ASP A 107 6.50 -0.07 14.22
C ASP A 107 7.09 -1.38 13.69
N LYS A 108 8.21 -1.79 14.30
CA LYS A 108 8.91 -3.03 13.94
C LYS A 108 8.04 -4.28 14.13
N HIS A 109 7.19 -4.30 15.15
CA HIS A 109 6.34 -5.45 15.43
C HIS A 109 5.32 -5.68 14.32
N THR A 110 4.63 -4.62 13.88
CA THR A 110 3.70 -4.71 12.74
C THR A 110 4.44 -5.08 11.45
N LEU A 111 5.67 -4.61 11.25
CA LEU A 111 6.50 -4.99 10.10
C LEU A 111 6.87 -6.48 10.12
N GLU A 112 7.27 -7.03 11.25
CA GLU A 112 7.56 -8.46 11.42
C GLU A 112 6.33 -9.33 11.13
N GLN A 113 5.16 -8.91 11.63
CA GLN A 113 3.90 -9.59 11.34
C GLN A 113 3.57 -9.59 9.84
N PHE A 114 3.82 -8.47 9.16
CA PHE A 114 3.64 -8.38 7.71
C PHE A 114 4.63 -9.25 6.93
N ASP A 115 5.90 -9.28 7.33
CA ASP A 115 6.94 -10.07 6.70
C ASP A 115 6.67 -11.58 6.81
N ALA A 116 6.09 -12.01 7.93
CA ALA A 116 5.72 -13.40 8.17
C ALA A 116 4.54 -13.89 7.32
N LEU A 117 3.77 -13.00 6.67
CA LEU A 117 2.63 -13.40 5.84
C LEU A 117 3.08 -14.25 4.63
N PRO A 118 2.33 -15.29 4.24
CA PRO A 118 2.73 -16.24 3.21
C PRO A 118 2.48 -15.73 1.78
N TYR A 119 2.77 -14.45 1.51
CA TYR A 119 2.74 -13.87 0.16
C TYR A 119 4.16 -13.77 -0.40
N GLU A 120 4.33 -14.20 -1.64
CA GLU A 120 5.59 -14.12 -2.37
C GLU A 120 5.93 -12.67 -2.71
N LYS A 121 4.95 -11.93 -3.25
CA LYS A 121 5.10 -10.53 -3.68
C LYS A 121 4.47 -9.61 -2.64
N LYS A 122 5.28 -9.14 -1.70
CA LYS A 122 4.83 -8.22 -0.65
C LYS A 122 5.85 -7.11 -0.37
N VAL A 123 5.34 -5.90 -0.22
CA VAL A 123 6.12 -4.68 0.00
C VAL A 123 5.50 -3.86 1.12
N CYS A 124 6.32 -3.48 2.09
CA CYS A 124 5.98 -2.52 3.11
C CYS A 124 6.94 -1.32 3.01
N PHE A 125 6.45 -0.17 2.56
CA PHE A 125 7.23 1.06 2.57
C PHE A 125 7.41 1.57 4.00
N VAL A 126 8.64 1.90 4.39
CA VAL A 126 8.98 2.32 5.76
C VAL A 126 9.97 3.50 5.79
N PRO A 127 9.90 4.39 6.80
CA PRO A 127 10.83 5.51 6.95
C PRO A 127 12.06 5.17 7.79
N PHE A 128 12.26 3.89 8.13
CA PHE A 128 13.35 3.38 8.96
C PHE A 128 14.04 2.19 8.29
N LYS A 129 15.29 1.92 8.65
CA LYS A 129 16.06 0.79 8.13
C LYS A 129 15.60 -0.52 8.77
N SER A 130 15.52 -1.58 7.96
CA SER A 130 15.22 -2.94 8.40
C SER A 130 15.83 -3.93 7.41
N ASP A 131 16.32 -5.05 7.93
CA ASP A 131 16.86 -6.16 7.13
C ASP A 131 15.76 -7.10 6.61
N LEU A 132 14.51 -6.88 7.02
CA LEU A 132 13.39 -7.70 6.57
C LEU A 132 13.21 -7.56 5.03
N PRO A 133 13.03 -8.68 4.30
CA PRO A 133 12.89 -8.65 2.84
C PRO A 133 11.76 -7.73 2.38
N SER A 134 10.62 -7.77 3.07
CA SER A 134 9.45 -6.95 2.73
C SER A 134 9.58 -5.46 3.08
N ALA A 135 10.65 -5.02 3.75
CA ALA A 135 10.80 -3.63 4.23
C ALA A 135 11.47 -2.70 3.21
N PHE A 136 10.71 -1.89 2.49
CA PHE A 136 11.21 -0.98 1.46
C PHE A 136 11.47 0.40 2.07
N TYR A 137 12.72 0.64 2.47
CA TYR A 137 13.14 1.87 3.12
C TYR A 137 13.07 3.06 2.16
N ILE A 138 12.43 4.14 2.59
CA ILE A 138 12.41 5.43 1.89
C ILE A 138 12.89 6.51 2.87
N PRO A 139 14.13 7.01 2.72
CA PRO A 139 14.67 8.04 3.60
C PRO A 139 13.83 9.32 3.58
N THR A 140 13.67 9.94 4.75
CA THR A 140 12.98 11.23 4.86
C THR A 140 13.63 12.33 4.02
N GLU A 141 14.96 12.33 3.87
CA GLU A 141 15.66 13.31 3.02
C GLU A 141 15.32 13.15 1.54
N VAL A 142 15.20 11.92 1.04
CA VAL A 142 14.71 11.66 -0.33
C VAL A 142 13.30 12.22 -0.50
N ARG A 143 12.41 11.99 0.48
CA ARG A 143 11.05 12.54 0.45
C ARG A 143 11.02 14.06 0.43
N LYS A 144 11.88 14.72 1.22
CA LYS A 144 12.00 16.19 1.26
C LYS A 144 12.49 16.74 -0.08
N THR A 145 13.55 16.17 -0.65
CA THR A 145 14.12 16.62 -1.92
C THR A 145 13.08 16.55 -3.04
N LYS A 146 12.48 15.38 -3.23
CA LYS A 146 11.46 15.18 -4.27
C LYS A 146 10.17 15.97 -4.00
N ALA A 147 9.77 16.17 -2.74
CA ALA A 147 8.62 17.03 -2.42
C ALA A 147 8.85 18.48 -2.90
N ARG A 148 10.05 19.02 -2.67
CA ARG A 148 10.41 20.36 -3.15
C ARG A 148 10.38 20.44 -4.67
N GLU A 149 10.88 19.42 -5.35
CA GLU A 149 10.90 19.34 -6.82
C GLU A 149 9.49 19.20 -7.43
N TRP A 150 8.65 18.35 -6.87
CA TRP A 150 7.36 18.01 -7.47
C TRP A 150 6.27 19.05 -7.24
N ASN A 151 6.27 19.71 -6.08
CA ASN A 151 5.19 20.63 -5.71
C ASN A 151 5.62 21.74 -4.73
N ASN A 152 6.92 22.02 -4.61
CA ASN A 152 7.47 23.05 -3.71
C ASN A 152 7.06 22.88 -2.23
N SER A 153 6.80 21.64 -1.80
CA SER A 153 6.46 21.33 -0.40
C SER A 153 7.71 20.93 0.40
N ASN A 154 7.66 21.10 1.72
CA ASN A 154 8.79 20.80 2.60
C ASN A 154 9.07 19.30 2.75
N VAL A 155 8.01 18.49 2.87
CA VAL A 155 8.08 17.02 2.98
C VAL A 155 6.71 16.44 2.65
N LEU A 156 6.69 15.26 2.04
CA LEU A 156 5.46 14.47 1.86
C LEU A 156 5.42 13.35 2.90
N GLU A 157 4.25 13.12 3.49
CA GLU A 157 3.99 11.92 4.28
C GLU A 157 4.28 10.67 3.44
N LEU A 158 4.74 9.58 4.07
CA LEU A 158 5.27 8.43 3.31
C LEU A 158 4.25 7.87 2.30
N ARG A 159 2.99 7.73 2.74
CA ARG A 159 1.87 7.34 1.88
C ARG A 159 1.67 8.27 0.69
N GLU A 160 1.74 9.58 0.92
CA GLU A 160 1.56 10.57 -0.14
C GLU A 160 2.72 10.52 -1.12
N PHE A 161 3.95 10.45 -0.59
CA PHE A 161 5.15 10.28 -1.37
C PHE A 161 5.08 9.07 -2.29
N VAL A 162 4.71 7.89 -1.78
CA VAL A 162 4.58 6.65 -2.57
C VAL A 162 3.58 6.83 -3.72
N ASN A 163 2.40 7.39 -3.44
CA ASN A 163 1.38 7.63 -4.48
C ASN A 163 1.85 8.63 -5.54
N VAL A 164 2.48 9.75 -5.13
CA VAL A 164 2.97 10.77 -6.07
C VAL A 164 4.14 10.23 -6.90
N SER A 165 5.00 9.39 -6.31
CA SER A 165 6.11 8.73 -7.01
C SER A 165 5.61 7.91 -8.20
N VAL A 166 4.49 7.19 -8.04
CA VAL A 166 3.86 6.44 -9.15
C VAL A 166 3.39 7.40 -10.24
N ILE A 167 2.68 8.46 -9.88
CA ILE A 167 2.14 9.46 -10.83
C ILE A 167 3.26 10.15 -11.60
N LYS A 168 4.38 10.44 -10.92
CA LYS A 168 5.55 11.10 -11.51
C LYS A 168 6.49 10.12 -12.24
N MET A 169 6.22 8.82 -12.17
CA MET A 169 7.14 7.76 -12.63
C MET A 169 8.55 7.88 -12.05
N ASP A 170 8.64 8.33 -10.79
CA ASP A 170 9.90 8.64 -10.12
C ASP A 170 9.98 7.91 -8.77
N LEU A 171 9.92 6.59 -8.86
CA LEU A 171 9.96 5.64 -7.75
C LEU A 171 11.39 5.46 -7.23
N CYS A 172 11.52 5.11 -5.95
CA CYS A 172 12.83 4.81 -5.37
C CYS A 172 13.31 3.38 -5.66
N TYR A 173 12.41 2.50 -6.11
CA TYR A 173 12.69 1.10 -6.43
C TYR A 173 12.17 0.77 -7.82
N ASP A 174 12.80 -0.19 -8.49
CA ASP A 174 12.35 -0.66 -9.80
C ASP A 174 10.92 -1.22 -9.71
N PRO A 175 9.95 -0.65 -10.43
CA PRO A 175 8.55 -1.07 -10.32
C PRO A 175 8.32 -2.49 -10.85
N PHE A 176 9.07 -2.94 -11.86
CA PHE A 176 8.88 -4.28 -12.42
C PHE A 176 9.43 -5.35 -11.50
N ASP A 177 10.62 -5.13 -10.93
CA ASP A 177 11.17 -6.05 -9.94
C ASP A 177 10.29 -6.17 -8.71
N MET A 178 9.73 -5.04 -8.27
CA MET A 178 8.80 -5.00 -7.16
C MET A 178 7.48 -5.72 -7.49
N LEU A 179 6.84 -5.41 -8.61
CA LEU A 179 5.52 -5.95 -8.96
C LEU A 179 5.56 -7.42 -9.39
N LEU A 180 6.61 -7.83 -10.13
CA LEU A 180 6.71 -9.18 -10.69
C LEU A 180 7.32 -10.17 -9.70
N TYR A 181 8.24 -9.72 -8.84
CA TYR A 181 9.06 -10.60 -8.00
C TYR A 181 9.10 -10.21 -6.53
N GLY A 182 8.49 -9.10 -6.11
CA GLY A 182 8.63 -8.58 -4.74
C GLY A 182 10.07 -8.18 -4.39
N LYS A 183 10.92 -7.92 -5.40
CA LYS A 183 12.35 -7.67 -5.21
C LYS A 183 12.62 -6.20 -4.91
N LYS A 184 13.59 -5.99 -4.02
CA LYS A 184 14.04 -4.68 -3.54
C LYS A 184 15.27 -4.25 -4.33
N ASN A 185 15.05 -3.64 -5.50
CA ASN A 185 16.10 -3.10 -6.36
C ASN A 185 16.05 -1.57 -6.36
N PRO A 186 16.89 -0.87 -5.57
CA PRO A 186 16.88 0.58 -5.48
C PRO A 186 17.31 1.23 -6.80
N LEU A 187 16.61 2.30 -7.21
CA LEU A 187 16.97 3.16 -8.35
C LEU A 187 17.79 4.38 -7.94
N ILE A 188 17.90 4.62 -6.63
CA ILE A 188 18.61 5.76 -6.04
C ILE A 188 19.50 5.26 -4.90
N ASP A 189 20.51 6.06 -4.55
CA ASP A 189 21.25 5.85 -3.31
C ASP A 189 20.34 6.13 -2.11
N MET A 190 20.13 5.10 -1.30
CA MET A 190 19.27 5.15 -0.11
C MET A 190 20.07 5.42 1.18
N GLY A 191 21.36 5.71 1.08
CA GLY A 191 22.24 5.90 2.24
C GLY A 191 22.51 4.58 2.98
N TYR A 192 22.52 3.45 2.28
CA TYR A 192 23.06 2.17 2.76
C TYR A 192 24.59 2.17 2.62
N ASN A 193 25.27 3.15 3.20
CA ASN A 193 26.74 3.08 3.31
C ASN A 193 27.13 2.17 4.48
N GLU A 194 27.09 0.86 4.21
CA GLU A 194 28.02 -0.12 4.78
C GLU A 194 28.45 -1.06 3.65
N THR A 195 29.65 -0.81 3.12
CA THR A 195 30.53 -1.77 2.43
C THR A 195 29.89 -3.02 1.82
N TYR A 196 29.25 -2.87 0.66
CA TYR A 196 29.22 -3.96 -0.33
C TYR A 196 30.26 -3.62 -1.39
N PHE A 197 31.45 -4.22 -1.25
CA PHE A 197 32.40 -4.34 -2.35
C PHE A 197 31.65 -5.01 -3.51
N ILE A 198 31.35 -4.24 -4.54
CA ILE A 198 31.11 -4.81 -5.87
C ILE A 198 32.52 -5.11 -6.40
N PRO A 199 32.94 -6.37 -6.56
CA PRO A 199 34.19 -6.64 -7.25
C PRO A 199 34.01 -6.15 -8.68
N ASN A 200 34.82 -5.18 -9.08
CA ASN A 200 34.92 -4.78 -10.47
C ASN A 200 35.33 -6.01 -11.30
N PRO A 201 34.54 -6.47 -12.30
CA PRO A 201 34.89 -7.63 -13.11
C PRO A 201 36.04 -7.37 -14.09
N PHE A 202 36.66 -6.20 -14.03
CA PHE A 202 37.86 -5.87 -14.78
C PHE A 202 38.91 -5.24 -13.87
N TYR A 203 39.62 -6.07 -13.09
CA TYR A 203 41.06 -6.00 -12.79
C TYR A 203 41.52 -7.34 -12.22
#